data_AF-A0A328SRQ2-F1
#
_entry.id   AF-A0A328SRQ2-F1
#
_cell.length_a   1.000
_cell.length_b   1.000
_cell.length_c   1.000
_cell.angle_alpha   90.00
_cell.angle_beta   90.00
_cell.angle_gamma   90.00
#
_symmetry.space_group_name_H-M   'P 1'
#
loop_
_entity.id
_entity.type
_entity.pdbx_description
1 polymer ?
#
loop_
_entity_poly.entity_id
_entity_poly.type
_entity_poly.pdbx_seq_one_letter_code
_entity_poly.pdbx_strand_id
1 'polypeptide(L)'
;MIRKNNYIKMDDKDMDLITKISALNNSTRFIILKLLKNEEQNYNGDKEDVKNYALNIRTLNNMLIRDYNIDITVQMLGQHLKVLKESGLIEQFKTPHFKGKTKILINSYYLNKDAFDKIISQLQFFTD
;
A
#
# COMPACT_ATOMS: atom_id res chain seq x y z
N MET A 1 -19.10 10.79 43.15
CA MET A 1 -19.46 11.33 41.80
C MET A 1 -18.71 10.50 40.76
N ILE A 2 -19.36 9.48 40.19
CA ILE A 2 -18.74 8.57 39.21
C ILE A 2 -18.78 9.29 37.85
N ARG A 3 -17.61 9.64 37.31
CA ARG A 3 -17.51 10.10 35.92
C ARG A 3 -17.82 8.90 35.02
N LYS A 4 -18.99 8.87 34.40
CA LYS A 4 -19.24 7.95 33.27
C LYS A 4 -18.30 8.40 32.14
N ASN A 5 -17.24 7.64 31.90
CA ASN A 5 -16.48 7.78 30.66
C ASN A 5 -17.41 7.30 29.53
N ASN A 6 -17.97 8.26 28.79
CA ASN A 6 -18.64 7.99 27.52
C ASN A 6 -17.57 7.62 26.50
N TYR A 7 -17.14 6.36 26.47
CA TYR A 7 -16.39 5.85 25.34
C TYR A 7 -17.33 5.80 24.14
N ILE A 8 -17.03 6.59 23.10
CA ILE A 8 -17.65 6.42 21.80
C ILE A 8 -17.19 5.06 21.29
N LYS A 9 -18.10 4.09 21.21
CA LYS A 9 -17.81 2.78 20.67
C LYS A 9 -17.80 2.90 19.16
N MET A 10 -16.61 2.96 18.58
CA MET A 10 -16.44 2.90 17.13
C MET A 10 -16.81 1.52 16.64
N ASP A 11 -17.51 1.46 15.50
CA ASP A 11 -17.77 0.18 14.86
C ASP A 11 -16.55 -0.29 14.04
N ASP A 12 -16.59 -1.54 13.59
CA ASP A 12 -15.48 -2.14 12.85
C ASP A 12 -15.21 -1.43 11.51
N LYS A 13 -16.23 -0.81 10.90
CA LYS A 13 -16.10 -0.09 9.62
C LYS A 13 -15.36 1.22 9.81
N ASP A 14 -15.67 1.95 10.88
CA ASP A 14 -14.97 3.18 11.24
C ASP A 14 -13.51 2.92 11.60
N MET A 15 -13.24 1.84 12.33
CA MET A 15 -11.88 1.42 12.67
C MET A 15 -11.06 1.01 11.43
N ASP A 16 -11.67 0.32 10.48
CA ASP A 16 -11.06 -0.04 9.20
C ASP A 16 -10.70 1.21 8.37
N LEU A 17 -11.62 2.17 8.28
CA LEU A 17 -11.39 3.45 7.61
C LEU A 17 -10.24 4.23 8.26
N ILE A 18 -10.26 4.38 9.59
CA ILE A 18 -9.19 5.06 10.33
C ILE A 18 -7.84 4.39 10.09
N THR A 19 -7.80 3.06 10.08
CA THR A 19 -6.56 2.32 9.84
C THR A 19 -5.98 2.63 8.45
N LYS A 20 -6.84 2.69 7.42
CA LYS A 20 -6.45 3.06 6.06
C LYS A 20 -6.00 4.51 5.96
N ILE A 21 -6.76 5.45 6.53
CA ILE A 21 -6.39 6.89 6.55
C ILE A 21 -5.08 7.13 7.31
N SER A 22 -4.89 6.45 8.45
CA SER A 22 -3.66 6.54 9.25
C SER A 22 -2.44 6.04 8.46
N ALA A 23 -2.60 4.96 7.69
CA ALA A 23 -1.56 4.50 6.77
C ALA A 23 -1.27 5.52 5.66
N LEU A 24 -2.27 6.26 5.17
CA LEU A 24 -2.08 7.34 4.20
C LEU A 24 -1.43 8.61 4.78
N ASN A 25 -1.49 8.82 6.10
CA ASN A 25 -0.89 9.96 6.79
C ASN A 25 0.65 9.86 6.92
N ASN A 26 1.32 9.60 5.80
CA ASN A 26 2.78 9.61 5.66
C ASN A 26 3.11 9.79 4.18
N SER A 27 3.91 10.82 3.87
CA SER A 27 4.25 11.19 2.49
C SER A 27 4.93 10.05 1.72
N THR A 28 5.86 9.33 2.34
CA THR A 28 6.54 8.19 1.71
C THR A 28 5.57 7.08 1.36
N ARG A 29 4.65 6.71 2.26
CA ARG A 29 3.62 5.70 2.00
C ARG A 29 2.69 6.13 0.87
N PHE A 30 2.27 7.39 0.85
CA PHE A 30 1.47 7.93 -0.24
C PHE A 30 2.20 7.86 -1.59
N ILE A 31 3.49 8.22 -1.62
CA ILE A 31 4.31 8.15 -2.83
C ILE A 31 4.50 6.70 -3.30
N ILE A 32 4.67 5.74 -2.39
CA ILE A 32 4.71 4.31 -2.74
C ILE A 32 3.42 3.88 -3.44
N LEU A 33 2.25 4.27 -2.91
CA LEU A 33 0.97 3.95 -3.55
C LEU A 33 0.85 4.61 -4.93
N LYS A 34 1.32 5.85 -5.08
CA LYS A 34 1.35 6.56 -6.36
C LYS A 34 2.25 5.85 -7.38
N LEU A 35 3.43 5.38 -6.97
CA LEU A 35 4.33 4.59 -7.82
C LEU A 35 3.64 3.30 -8.30
N LEU A 36 3.02 2.54 -7.39
CA LEU A 36 2.29 1.33 -7.74
C LEU A 36 1.11 1.62 -8.68
N LYS A 37 0.42 2.75 -8.49
CA LYS A 37 -0.67 3.18 -9.38
C LYS A 37 -0.17 3.48 -10.79
N ASN A 38 0.93 4.21 -10.89
CA ASN A 38 1.49 4.61 -12.16
C ASN A 38 1.93 3.39 -12.98
N GLU A 39 2.57 2.39 -12.36
CA GLU A 39 2.96 1.16 -13.06
C GLU A 39 1.75 0.39 -13.57
N GLU A 40 0.70 0.26 -12.76
CA GLU A 40 -0.56 -0.34 -13.20
C GLU A 40 -1.18 0.41 -14.40
N GLN A 41 -1.15 1.75 -14.38
CA GLN A 41 -1.75 2.57 -15.43
C GLN A 41 -0.93 2.54 -16.72
N ASN A 42 0.40 2.48 -16.62
CA ASN A 42 1.31 2.44 -17.76
C ASN A 42 1.43 1.04 -18.38
N TYR A 43 0.94 0.01 -17.69
CA TYR A 43 0.90 -1.34 -18.22
C TYR A 43 -0.22 -1.48 -19.27
N ASN A 44 0.18 -1.68 -20.52
CA ASN A 44 -0.72 -1.78 -21.68
C ASN A 44 -1.34 -3.17 -21.89
N GLY A 45 -1.01 -4.15 -21.03
CA GLY A 45 -1.56 -5.50 -21.13
C GLY A 45 -2.81 -5.69 -20.27
N ASP A 46 -3.19 -6.95 -20.06
CA ASP A 46 -4.32 -7.32 -19.22
C ASP A 46 -4.08 -6.95 -17.75
N LYS A 47 -4.90 -6.07 -17.18
CA LYS A 47 -4.76 -5.62 -15.79
C LYS A 47 -5.05 -6.71 -14.76
N GLU A 48 -5.59 -7.85 -15.17
CA GLU A 48 -5.67 -9.06 -14.35
C GLU A 48 -4.28 -9.72 -14.18
N ASP A 49 -3.32 -9.43 -15.07
CA ASP A 49 -1.93 -9.89 -14.97
C ASP A 49 -1.09 -9.00 -14.04
N VAL A 50 -1.47 -8.97 -12.76
CA VAL A 50 -0.79 -8.23 -11.68
C VAL A 50 0.73 -8.43 -11.67
N LYS A 51 1.18 -9.62 -12.11
CA LYS A 51 2.60 -9.99 -12.21
C LYS A 51 3.45 -9.05 -13.05
N ASN A 52 2.85 -8.39 -14.03
CA ASN A 52 3.58 -7.60 -15.02
C ASN A 52 3.73 -6.13 -14.63
N TYR A 53 2.99 -5.66 -13.63
CA TYR A 53 3.09 -4.28 -13.13
C TYR A 53 3.37 -4.20 -11.62
N ALA A 54 3.37 -5.32 -10.90
CA ALA A 54 3.77 -5.36 -9.50
C ALA A 54 5.26 -5.03 -9.33
N LEU A 55 5.57 -4.26 -8.29
CA LEU A 55 6.94 -3.83 -8.01
C LEU A 55 7.53 -4.59 -6.84
N ASN A 56 8.78 -5.04 -6.97
CA ASN A 56 9.54 -5.55 -5.83
C ASN A 56 10.18 -4.40 -5.03
N ILE A 57 10.63 -4.72 -3.82
CA ILE A 57 11.20 -3.72 -2.88
C ILE A 57 12.41 -2.96 -3.44
N ARG A 58 13.25 -3.61 -4.27
CA ARG A 58 14.43 -2.96 -4.86
C ARG A 58 14.01 -1.98 -5.95
N THR A 59 13.06 -2.35 -6.80
CA THR A 59 12.53 -1.43 -7.82
C THR A 59 11.88 -0.23 -7.17
N LEU A 60 11.04 -0.44 -6.14
CA LEU A 60 10.43 0.65 -5.38
C LEU A 60 11.47 1.60 -4.78
N ASN A 61 12.50 1.06 -4.13
CA ASN A 61 13.56 1.87 -3.53
C ASN A 61 14.29 2.72 -4.57
N ASN A 62 14.64 2.14 -5.71
CA ASN A 62 15.28 2.86 -6.81
C ASN A 62 14.38 3.99 -7.36
N MET A 63 13.08 3.75 -7.51
CA MET A 63 12.13 4.77 -7.99
C MET A 63 11.92 5.89 -6.97
N LEU A 64 11.88 5.58 -5.68
CA LEU A 64 11.80 6.59 -4.61
C LEU A 64 13.00 7.54 -4.64
N ILE A 65 14.20 7.00 -4.81
CA ILE A 65 15.44 7.80 -4.92
C ILE A 65 15.42 8.63 -6.21
N ARG A 66 15.18 7.98 -7.35
CA ARG A 66 15.28 8.60 -8.68
C ARG A 66 14.21 9.67 -8.94
N ASP A 67 12.95 9.37 -8.62
CA ASP A 67 11.80 10.16 -9.06
C ASP A 67 11.33 11.17 -8.00
N TYR A 68 11.68 10.94 -6.74
CA TYR A 68 11.20 11.73 -5.60
C TYR A 68 12.30 12.20 -4.64
N ASN A 69 13.58 11.85 -4.89
CA ASN A 69 14.71 12.16 -4.00
C ASN A 69 14.48 11.68 -2.55
N ILE A 70 13.80 10.54 -2.40
CA ILE A 70 13.56 9.91 -1.10
C ILE A 70 14.58 8.79 -0.92
N ASP A 71 15.66 9.11 -0.22
CA ASP A 71 16.68 8.15 0.16
C ASP A 71 16.35 7.50 1.51
N ILE A 72 15.83 6.28 1.45
CA ILE A 72 15.52 5.47 2.63
C ILE A 72 16.15 4.09 2.48
N THR A 73 16.52 3.51 3.62
CA THR A 73 17.03 2.13 3.65
C THR A 73 15.96 1.13 3.23
N VAL A 74 16.39 -0.04 2.72
CA VAL A 74 15.47 -1.15 2.38
C VAL A 74 14.66 -1.60 3.60
N GLN A 75 15.26 -1.53 4.80
CA GLN A 75 14.59 -1.84 6.07
C GLN A 75 13.45 -0.86 6.35
N MET A 76 13.68 0.45 6.19
CA MET A 76 12.65 1.48 6.34
C MET A 76 11.54 1.32 5.31
N LEU A 77 11.88 1.07 4.04
CA LEU A 77 10.90 0.77 3.00
C LEU A 77 10.08 -0.48 3.36
N GLY A 78 10.72 -1.51 3.92
CA GLY A 78 10.05 -2.71 4.41
C GLY A 78 9.00 -2.40 5.49
N GLN A 79 9.27 -1.47 6.41
CA GLN A 79 8.30 -1.03 7.42
C GLN A 79 7.13 -0.28 6.79
N HIS A 80 7.39 0.60 5.82
CA HIS A 80 6.32 1.30 5.09
C HIS A 80 5.40 0.32 4.35
N LEU A 81 5.98 -0.65 3.63
CA LEU A 81 5.23 -1.68 2.92
C LEU A 81 4.46 -2.59 3.87
N LYS A 82 5.03 -2.92 5.04
CA LYS A 82 4.34 -3.68 6.08
C LYS A 82 3.07 -2.95 6.53
N VAL A 83 3.16 -1.65 6.86
CA VAL A 83 1.99 -0.89 7.31
C VAL A 83 0.94 -0.77 6.21
N LEU A 84 1.33 -0.48 4.97
CA LEU A 84 0.40 -0.41 3.83
C LEU A 84 -0.33 -1.73 3.58
N LYS A 85 0.37 -2.86 3.78
CA LYS A 85 -0.22 -4.19 3.64
C LYS A 85 -1.16 -4.51 4.80
N GLU A 86 -0.77 -4.21 6.03
CA GLU A 86 -1.58 -4.42 7.23
C GLU A 86 -2.85 -3.56 7.22
N SER A 87 -2.81 -2.37 6.60
CA SER A 87 -4.01 -1.56 6.37
C SER A 87 -4.84 -2.02 5.16
N GLY A 88 -4.39 -3.04 4.43
CA GLY A 88 -5.07 -3.58 3.25
C GLY A 88 -5.00 -2.69 2.00
N LEU A 89 -4.14 -1.66 1.95
CA LEU A 89 -4.03 -0.77 0.79
C LEU A 89 -3.22 -1.39 -0.35
N ILE A 90 -2.33 -2.34 -0.02
CA ILE A 90 -1.55 -3.10 -0.98
C ILE A 90 -1.63 -4.59 -0.68
N GLU A 91 -1.41 -5.38 -1.72
CA GLU A 91 -1.23 -6.82 -1.61
C GLU A 91 0.18 -7.22 -2.06
N GLN A 92 0.56 -8.47 -1.77
CA GLN A 92 1.84 -9.02 -2.18
C GLN A 92 1.72 -10.47 -2.63
N PHE A 93 2.57 -10.86 -3.58
CA PHE A 93 2.80 -12.25 -3.94
C PHE A 93 4.30 -12.49 -4.15
N LYS A 94 4.70 -13.77 -4.16
CA LYS A 94 6.09 -14.15 -4.39
C LYS A 94 6.35 -14.33 -5.89
N THR A 95 7.30 -13.60 -6.44
CA THR A 95 7.80 -13.78 -7.81
C THR A 95 9.13 -14.51 -7.82
N PRO A 96 9.37 -15.37 -8.82
CA PRO A 96 10.66 -15.98 -9.01
C PRO A 96 11.64 -14.96 -9.61
N HIS A 97 12.80 -14.82 -8.98
CA HIS A 97 13.91 -13.99 -9.45
C HIS A 97 15.17 -14.85 -9.53
N PHE A 98 15.91 -14.73 -10.63
CA PHE A 98 17.13 -15.49 -10.84
C PHE A 98 18.36 -14.66 -10.45
N LYS A 99 19.14 -15.16 -9.50
CA LYS A 99 20.47 -14.64 -9.17
C LYS A 99 21.51 -15.63 -9.69
N GLY A 100 21.98 -15.39 -10.91
CA GLY A 100 22.78 -16.38 -11.65
C GLY A 100 21.95 -17.63 -11.95
N LYS A 101 22.44 -18.81 -11.55
CA LYS A 101 21.73 -20.09 -11.72
C LYS A 101 20.71 -20.39 -10.61
N THR A 102 20.66 -19.57 -9.56
CA THR A 102 19.80 -19.81 -8.40
C THR A 102 18.48 -19.06 -8.53
N LYS A 103 17.36 -19.78 -8.40
CA LYS A 103 16.02 -19.20 -8.31
C LYS A 103 15.70 -18.84 -6.85
N ILE A 104 15.38 -17.58 -6.61
CA ILE A 104 15.00 -17.03 -5.31
C ILE A 104 13.58 -16.47 -5.43
N LEU A 105 12.77 -16.56 -4.38
CA LEU A 105 11.46 -15.93 -4.35
C LEU A 105 11.56 -14.55 -3.70
N ILE A 106 11.08 -13.51 -4.38
CA ILE A 106 11.03 -12.13 -3.87
C ILE A 106 9.58 -11.67 -3.75
N ASN A 107 9.29 -10.81 -2.76
CA ASN A 107 7.97 -10.20 -2.65
C ASN A 107 7.82 -9.10 -3.70
N SER A 108 6.69 -9.14 -4.41
CA SER A 108 6.23 -8.09 -5.32
C SER A 108 4.90 -7.56 -4.82
N TYR A 109 4.72 -6.25 -4.93
CA TYR A 109 3.64 -5.48 -4.31
C TYR A 109 2.79 -4.79 -5.39
N TYR A 110 1.49 -4.67 -5.14
CA TYR A 110 0.52 -4.02 -6.02
C TYR A 110 -0.62 -3.42 -5.20
N LEU A 111 -1.40 -2.51 -5.79
CA LEU A 111 -2.54 -1.88 -5.12
C LEU A 111 -3.69 -2.87 -4.94
N ASN A 112 -4.33 -2.83 -3.78
CA ASN A 112 -5.64 -3.44 -3.59
C ASN A 112 -6.72 -2.43 -3.99
N LYS A 113 -7.37 -2.63 -5.15
CA LYS A 113 -8.39 -1.71 -5.68
C LYS A 113 -9.61 -1.59 -4.76
N ASP A 114 -10.08 -2.72 -4.26
CA ASP A 114 -11.26 -2.80 -3.39
C ASP A 114 -11.07 -1.96 -2.11
N ALA A 115 -9.84 -1.78 -1.65
CA ALA A 115 -9.55 -0.95 -0.49
C ALA A 115 -9.84 0.54 -0.75
N PHE A 116 -9.60 1.04 -1.96
CA PHE A 116 -9.84 2.45 -2.31
C PHE A 116 -11.32 2.72 -2.57
N ASP A 117 -12.02 1.77 -3.21
CA ASP A 117 -13.47 1.88 -3.43
C ASP A 117 -14.23 1.95 -2.09
N LYS A 118 -13.79 1.16 -1.11
CA LYS A 118 -14.30 1.23 0.27
C LYS A 118 -14.06 2.59 0.92
N ILE A 119 -12.84 3.13 0.79
CA ILE A 119 -12.52 4.46 1.34
C ILE A 119 -13.44 5.52 0.72
N ILE A 120 -13.59 5.54 -0.61
CA ILE A 120 -14.43 6.53 -1.30
C ILE A 120 -15.89 6.39 -0.86
N SER A 121 -16.41 5.16 -0.84
CA SER A 121 -17.80 4.89 -0.41
C SER A 121 -18.07 5.35 1.02
N GLN A 122 -17.13 5.11 1.94
CA GLN A 122 -17.25 5.56 3.33
C GLN A 122 -17.07 7.08 3.48
N LEU A 123 -16.25 7.73 2.65
CA LEU A 123 -16.12 9.19 2.66
C LEU A 123 -17.36 9.88 2.11
N GLN A 124 -18.00 9.31 1.08
CA GLN A 124 -19.25 9.84 0.52
C GLN A 124 -20.36 9.90 1.57
N PHE A 125 -20.41 8.92 2.48
CA PHE A 125 -21.34 8.93 3.60
C PHE A 125 -21.21 10.16 4.53
N PHE A 126 -20.02 10.77 4.63
CA PHE A 126 -19.82 11.99 5.42
C PHE A 126 -20.12 13.29 4.65
N THR A 127 -20.26 13.22 3.33
CA THR A 127 -20.50 14.39 2.46
C THR A 127 -21.96 14.58 2.05
N ASP A 128 -22.79 13.54 2.25
CA ASP A 128 -24.26 13.59 2.12
C ASP A 128 -24.91 13.90 3.48
#